data_AF-A0A935L8T6-F1
#
_entry.id   AF-A0A935L8T6-F1
#
_cell.length_a   1.000
_cell.length_b   1.000
_cell.length_c   1.000
_cell.angle_alpha   90.00
_cell.angle_beta   90.00
_cell.angle_gamma   90.00
#
_symmetry.space_group_name_H-M   'P 1'
#
loop_
_entity.id
_entity.type
_entity.pdbx_description
1 polymer ?
#
loop_
_entity_poly.entity_id
_entity_poly.type
_entity_poly.pdbx_seq_one_letter_code
_entity_poly.pdbx_strand_id
1 'polypeptide(L)'
;MNTFAAFVFIIVGLSGCSLDSQDGLQNRKLLYDTIDHEIVVKELRTQGVLFRVDPEGGIWYSPRDTTTVDAIMSQVKNERSKPASNYENPEDMRRFKELLNLAGIPFRTAQRGGREWVTWEERDEVRVKDIQFQVERESDERERRKRGAGTAAK
;
A
#
# COMPACT_ATOMS: atom_id res chain seq x y z
N MET A 1 28.83 26.44 31.17
CA MET A 1 27.99 26.30 32.38
C MET A 1 26.62 25.87 31.90
N ASN A 2 26.32 24.56 31.90
CA ASN A 2 25.06 24.03 31.42
C ASN A 2 24.27 23.47 32.60
N THR A 3 23.13 24.09 32.86
CA THR A 3 22.22 23.82 33.96
C THR A 3 21.45 22.53 33.68
N PHE A 4 21.77 21.45 34.40
CA PHE A 4 21.00 20.20 34.39
C PHE A 4 19.71 20.40 35.19
N ALA A 5 18.56 20.43 34.53
CA ALA A 5 17.26 20.42 35.17
C ALA A 5 16.90 18.98 35.57
N ALA A 6 16.97 18.70 36.87
CA ALA A 6 16.56 17.42 37.45
C ALA A 6 15.03 17.34 37.48
N PHE A 7 14.45 16.50 36.62
CA PHE A 7 13.03 16.15 36.67
C PHE A 7 12.81 15.07 37.73
N VAL A 8 12.18 15.46 38.85
CA VAL A 8 11.72 14.54 39.89
C VAL A 8 10.42 13.89 39.41
N PHE A 9 10.48 12.59 39.11
CA PHE A 9 9.29 11.77 38.86
C PHE A 9 8.71 11.28 40.20
N ILE A 10 7.58 11.85 40.59
CA ILE A 10 6.78 11.35 41.72
C ILE A 10 5.94 10.18 41.20
N ILE A 11 6.33 8.96 41.57
CA ILE A 11 5.55 7.74 41.30
C ILE A 11 4.48 7.62 42.40
N VAL A 12 3.29 8.14 42.14
CA VAL A 12 2.12 7.88 42.98
C VAL A 12 1.51 6.55 42.54
N GLY A 13 1.66 5.53 43.38
CA GLY A 13 0.99 4.25 43.21
C GLY A 13 -0.51 4.41 43.47
N LEU A 14 -1.32 4.18 42.43
CA LEU A 14 -2.75 3.96 42.54
C LEU A 14 -3.05 2.50 42.20
N SER A 15 -3.33 1.74 43.24
CA SER A 15 -3.94 0.43 43.19
C SER A 15 -5.42 0.56 42.77
N GLY A 16 -5.86 -0.27 41.83
CA GLY A 16 -7.24 -0.75 41.78
C GLY A 16 -8.27 0.12 41.05
N CYS A 17 -8.22 0.14 39.72
CA CYS A 17 -9.45 0.18 38.92
C CYS A 17 -9.39 -0.98 37.94
N SER A 18 -10.18 -2.03 38.20
CA SER A 18 -10.54 -3.02 37.18
C SER A 18 -11.40 -2.30 36.16
N LEU A 19 -10.75 -1.62 35.21
CA LEU A 19 -11.40 -0.93 34.13
C LEU A 19 -11.71 -1.96 33.02
N ASP A 20 -12.54 -2.95 33.35
CA ASP A 20 -13.22 -3.79 32.36
C ASP A 20 -14.32 -2.98 31.66
N SER A 21 -13.97 -1.79 31.16
CA SER A 21 -14.79 -1.06 30.20
C SER A 21 -14.53 -1.65 28.82
N GLN A 22 -14.91 -2.93 28.65
CA GLN A 22 -15.04 -3.54 27.33
C GLN A 22 -16.16 -2.91 26.50
N ASP A 23 -17.00 -2.05 27.10
CA ASP A 23 -18.09 -1.30 26.44
C ASP A 23 -17.63 -0.26 25.42
N GLY A 24 -16.32 -0.01 25.30
CA GLY A 24 -15.78 1.02 24.43
C GLY A 24 -15.68 0.66 22.94
N LEU A 25 -15.52 -0.62 22.58
CA LEU A 25 -15.20 -1.07 21.21
C LEU A 25 -16.36 -1.88 20.61
N GLN A 26 -17.32 -1.19 20.00
CA GLN A 26 -18.55 -1.81 19.50
C GLN A 26 -18.54 -2.03 17.99
N ASN A 27 -17.71 -1.29 17.26
CA ASN A 27 -17.63 -1.38 15.81
C ASN A 27 -16.53 -2.36 15.40
N ARG A 28 -16.84 -3.22 14.43
CA ARG A 28 -15.90 -4.19 13.86
C ARG A 28 -15.83 -4.02 12.34
N LYS A 29 -14.62 -3.98 11.78
CA LYS A 29 -14.37 -4.07 10.33
C LYS A 29 -13.43 -5.22 10.05
N LEU A 30 -13.80 -6.07 9.10
CA LEU A 30 -12.96 -7.17 8.63
C LEU A 30 -12.29 -6.79 7.31
N LEU A 31 -10.98 -6.94 7.24
CA LEU A 31 -10.18 -6.73 6.04
C LEU A 31 -9.59 -8.07 5.61
N TYR A 32 -9.98 -8.56 4.43
CA TYR A 32 -9.51 -9.85 3.91
C TYR A 32 -8.10 -9.78 3.32
N ASP A 33 -7.70 -8.60 2.84
CA ASP A 33 -6.37 -8.37 2.31
C ASP A 33 -5.40 -8.06 3.46
N THR A 34 -4.40 -8.92 3.64
CA THR A 34 -3.45 -8.83 4.76
C THR A 34 -2.60 -7.56 4.69
N ILE A 35 -2.31 -7.06 3.49
CA ILE A 35 -1.54 -5.83 3.30
C ILE A 35 -2.39 -4.63 3.70
N ASP A 36 -3.65 -4.59 3.29
CA ASP A 36 -4.56 -3.51 3.68
C ASP A 36 -4.77 -3.50 5.19
N HIS A 37 -4.92 -4.69 5.79
CA HIS A 37 -5.02 -4.84 7.23
C HIS A 37 -3.78 -4.27 7.96
N GLU A 38 -2.57 -4.63 7.54
CA GLU A 38 -1.33 -4.11 8.13
C GLU A 38 -1.20 -2.59 8.01
N ILE A 39 -1.53 -2.02 6.84
CA ILE A 39 -1.46 -0.58 6.62
C ILE A 39 -2.48 0.14 7.51
N VAL A 40 -3.73 -0.32 7.55
CA VAL A 40 -4.77 0.29 8.39
C VAL A 40 -4.39 0.24 9.86
N VAL A 41 -3.92 -0.92 10.36
CA VAL A 41 -3.46 -1.08 11.76
C VAL A 41 -2.32 -0.11 12.09
N LYS A 42 -1.38 0.08 11.17
CA LYS A 42 -0.28 1.03 11.33
C LYS A 42 -0.80 2.46 11.40
N GLU A 43 -1.70 2.87 10.50
CA GLU A 43 -2.26 4.22 10.47
C GLU A 43 -3.12 4.53 11.70
N LEU A 44 -3.94 3.58 12.16
CA LEU A 44 -4.71 3.72 13.40
C LEU A 44 -3.80 3.97 14.61
N ARG A 45 -2.68 3.25 14.70
CA ARG A 45 -1.70 3.46 15.76
C ARG A 45 -1.03 4.83 15.67
N THR A 46 -0.68 5.27 14.46
CA THR A 46 -0.09 6.60 14.22
C THR A 46 -1.03 7.73 14.61
N GLN A 47 -2.34 7.57 14.36
CA GLN A 47 -3.39 8.53 14.69
C GLN A 47 -3.83 8.47 16.16
N GLY A 48 -3.27 7.56 16.97
CA GLY A 48 -3.65 7.40 18.37
C GLY A 48 -5.06 6.86 18.58
N VAL A 49 -5.65 6.20 17.57
CA VAL A 49 -6.97 5.58 17.67
C VAL A 49 -6.86 4.35 18.56
N LEU A 50 -7.79 4.20 19.51
CA LEU A 50 -7.85 3.00 20.36
C LEU A 50 -8.54 1.88 19.58
N PHE A 51 -7.82 0.80 19.31
CA PHE A 51 -8.36 -0.37 18.61
C PHE A 51 -7.82 -1.68 19.18
N ARG A 52 -8.50 -2.78 18.83
CA ARG A 52 -8.07 -4.16 19.08
C ARG A 52 -8.19 -4.96 17.78
N VAL A 53 -7.26 -5.87 17.53
CA VAL A 53 -7.36 -6.85 16.44
C VAL A 53 -7.75 -8.20 17.05
N ASP A 54 -8.80 -8.84 16.53
CA ASP A 54 -9.22 -10.17 16.94
C ASP A 54 -8.48 -11.29 16.17
N PRO A 55 -8.58 -12.57 16.59
CA PRO A 55 -7.88 -13.68 15.93
C PRO A 55 -8.28 -13.91 14.46
N GLU A 56 -9.42 -13.40 14.02
CA GLU A 56 -9.87 -13.48 12.63
C GLU A 56 -9.34 -12.30 11.77
N GLY A 57 -8.58 -11.38 12.36
CA GLY A 57 -8.11 -10.16 11.69
C GLY A 57 -9.17 -9.04 11.66
N GLY A 58 -10.22 -9.14 12.48
CA GLY A 58 -11.20 -8.08 12.64
C GLY A 58 -10.66 -6.94 13.50
N ILE A 59 -10.78 -5.70 13.01
CA ILE A 59 -10.39 -4.49 13.73
C ILE A 59 -11.61 -3.97 14.49
N TRP A 60 -11.53 -3.99 15.82
CA TRP A 60 -12.50 -3.45 16.75
C TRP A 60 -12.10 -2.05 17.22
N TYR A 61 -13.02 -1.09 17.15
CA TYR A 61 -12.76 0.32 17.49
C TYR A 61 -13.98 0.99 18.13
N SER A 62 -13.77 2.15 18.74
CA SER A 62 -14.85 2.89 19.38
C SER A 62 -15.81 3.53 18.38
N PRO A 63 -17.13 3.58 18.64
CA PRO A 63 -18.07 4.34 17.82
C PRO A 63 -17.66 5.81 17.62
N ARG A 64 -16.95 6.40 18.58
CA ARG A 64 -16.43 7.77 18.50
C ARG A 64 -15.37 7.96 17.41
N ASP A 65 -14.64 6.90 17.07
CA ASP A 65 -13.56 6.93 16.08
C ASP A 65 -14.02 6.52 14.68
N THR A 66 -15.32 6.28 14.48
CA THR A 66 -15.86 5.76 13.20
C THR A 66 -15.44 6.62 12.01
N THR A 67 -15.56 7.94 12.12
CA THR A 67 -15.18 8.86 11.03
C THR A 67 -13.69 8.76 10.71
N THR A 68 -12.82 8.67 11.71
CA THR A 68 -11.37 8.54 11.54
C THR A 68 -11.01 7.20 10.90
N VAL A 69 -11.61 6.10 11.39
CA VAL A 69 -11.39 4.76 10.85
C VAL A 69 -11.86 4.66 9.41
N ASP A 70 -13.06 5.13 9.10
CA ASP A 70 -13.58 5.10 7.73
C ASP A 70 -12.73 5.97 6.79
N ALA A 71 -12.23 7.14 7.25
CA ALA A 71 -11.31 7.97 6.48
C ALA A 71 -9.99 7.24 6.17
N ILE A 72 -9.39 6.57 7.16
CA ILE A 72 -8.17 5.76 6.98
C ILE A 72 -8.44 4.62 6.00
N MET A 73 -9.55 3.89 6.17
CA MET A 73 -9.93 2.78 5.29
C MET A 73 -10.11 3.26 3.84
N SER A 74 -10.81 4.38 3.64
CA SER A 74 -11.00 5.01 2.33
C SER A 74 -9.67 5.47 1.74
N GLN A 75 -8.78 6.05 2.54
CA GLN A 75 -7.45 6.45 2.08
C GLN A 75 -6.63 5.25 1.61
N VAL A 76 -6.53 4.20 2.44
CA VAL A 76 -5.80 2.97 2.09
C VAL A 76 -6.36 2.33 0.82
N LYS A 77 -7.70 2.24 0.73
CA LYS A 77 -8.37 1.73 -0.46
C LYS A 77 -8.05 2.59 -1.69
N ASN A 78 -8.13 3.91 -1.59
CA ASN A 78 -7.86 4.80 -2.72
C ASN A 78 -6.39 4.74 -3.17
N GLU A 79 -5.44 4.65 -2.24
CA GLU A 79 -4.02 4.48 -2.55
C GLU A 79 -3.73 3.13 -3.24
N ARG A 80 -4.45 2.08 -2.82
CA ARG A 80 -4.40 0.74 -3.40
C ARG A 80 -5.11 0.62 -4.75
N SER A 81 -6.20 1.37 -4.94
CA SER A 81 -7.01 1.40 -6.16
C SER A 81 -6.37 2.22 -7.27
N LYS A 82 -5.22 2.88 -7.01
CA LYS A 82 -4.46 3.51 -8.09
C LYS A 82 -4.12 2.47 -9.17
N PRO A 83 -4.37 2.79 -10.45
CA PRO A 83 -3.97 1.93 -11.54
C PRO A 83 -2.49 1.55 -11.44
N ALA A 84 -2.21 0.28 -11.71
CA ALA A 84 -0.88 -0.27 -11.55
C ALA A 84 -0.57 -1.33 -12.60
N SER A 85 0.70 -1.48 -12.94
CA SER A 85 1.18 -2.56 -13.81
C SER A 85 2.51 -3.11 -13.36
N ASN A 86 2.72 -4.38 -13.64
CA ASN A 86 3.98 -5.09 -13.48
C ASN A 86 4.27 -5.89 -14.75
N TYR A 87 5.55 -6.08 -15.05
CA TYR A 87 6.04 -6.90 -16.16
C TYR A 87 7.00 -7.94 -15.60
N GLU A 88 6.86 -9.19 -16.03
CA GLU A 88 7.76 -10.28 -15.63
C GLU A 88 9.16 -10.09 -16.22
N ASN A 89 9.23 -9.63 -17.48
CA ASN A 89 10.49 -9.33 -18.15
C ASN A 89 11.03 -7.94 -17.71
N PRO A 90 12.25 -7.86 -17.13
CA PRO A 90 12.86 -6.59 -16.73
C PRO A 90 13.06 -5.60 -17.90
N GLU A 91 13.26 -6.10 -19.12
CA GLU A 91 13.41 -5.23 -20.30
C GLU A 91 12.11 -4.50 -20.64
N ASP A 92 10.97 -5.19 -20.50
CA ASP A 92 9.65 -4.61 -20.77
C ASP A 92 9.27 -3.61 -19.66
N MET A 93 9.58 -3.92 -18.40
CA MET A 93 9.44 -2.97 -17.28
C MET A 93 10.26 -1.69 -17.50
N ARG A 94 11.52 -1.84 -17.93
CA ARG A 94 12.39 -0.69 -18.25
C ARG A 94 11.81 0.13 -19.40
N ARG A 95 11.33 -0.54 -20.45
CA ARG A 95 10.74 0.11 -21.63
C ARG A 95 9.45 0.85 -21.30
N PHE A 96 8.60 0.26 -20.47
CA PHE A 96 7.37 0.89 -19.98
C PHE A 96 7.67 2.20 -19.25
N LYS A 97 8.60 2.20 -18.29
CA LYS A 97 9.02 3.41 -17.56
C LYS A 97 9.62 4.48 -18.48
N GLU A 98 10.38 4.08 -19.49
CA GLU A 98 10.93 5.00 -20.50
C GLU A 98 9.80 5.70 -21.28
N LEU A 99 8.81 4.95 -21.77
CA LEU A 99 7.68 5.51 -22.51
C LEU A 99 6.81 6.42 -21.64
N LEU A 100 6.61 6.09 -20.37
CA LEU A 100 5.91 6.97 -19.41
C LEU A 100 6.66 8.30 -19.23
N ASN A 101 7.99 8.25 -19.07
CA ASN A 101 8.82 9.46 -18.98
C ASN A 101 8.75 10.29 -20.26
N LEU A 102 8.86 9.67 -21.43
CA LEU A 102 8.77 10.35 -22.72
C LEU A 102 7.39 11.01 -22.94
N ALA A 103 6.33 10.37 -22.47
CA ALA A 103 4.97 10.91 -22.50
C ALA A 103 4.72 11.99 -21.42
N GLY A 104 5.68 12.25 -20.53
CA GLY A 104 5.51 13.17 -19.41
C GLY A 104 4.43 12.72 -18.42
N ILE A 105 4.20 11.42 -18.28
CA ILE A 105 3.21 10.85 -17.35
C ILE A 105 3.91 10.61 -16.01
N PRO A 106 3.52 11.29 -14.92
CA PRO A 106 4.09 11.04 -13.60
C PRO A 106 3.73 9.64 -13.12
N PHE A 107 4.73 8.87 -12.68
CA PHE A 107 4.53 7.56 -12.10
C PHE A 107 5.36 7.37 -10.84
N ARG A 108 4.98 6.36 -10.04
CA ARG A 108 5.74 5.88 -8.88
C ARG A 108 6.03 4.40 -9.03
N THR A 109 7.13 3.95 -8.44
CA THR A 109 7.53 2.54 -8.40
C THR A 109 7.48 2.02 -6.96
N ALA A 110 6.96 0.81 -6.76
CA ALA A 110 6.96 0.14 -5.48
C ALA A 110 7.26 -1.36 -5.65
N GLN A 111 8.00 -1.95 -4.71
CA GLN A 111 8.18 -3.40 -4.63
C GLN A 111 7.00 -4.01 -3.86
N ARG A 112 6.27 -4.96 -4.45
CA ARG A 112 5.17 -5.70 -3.81
C ARG A 112 5.21 -7.16 -4.24
N GLY A 113 5.30 -8.08 -3.27
CA GLY A 113 5.38 -9.52 -3.55
C GLY A 113 6.58 -9.92 -4.40
N GLY A 114 7.73 -9.27 -4.23
CA GLY A 114 8.95 -9.53 -5.01
C GLY A 114 8.89 -9.04 -6.46
N ARG A 115 7.86 -8.28 -6.84
CA ARG A 115 7.72 -7.67 -8.16
C ARG A 115 7.74 -6.15 -8.06
N GLU A 116 8.32 -5.51 -9.07
CA GLU A 116 8.22 -4.06 -9.26
C GLU A 116 6.85 -3.70 -9.86
N TRP A 117 6.13 -2.81 -9.19
CA TRP A 117 4.87 -2.24 -9.67
C TRP A 117 5.06 -0.77 -10.00
N VAL A 118 4.54 -0.35 -11.14
CA VAL A 118 4.46 1.04 -11.57
C VAL A 118 3.03 1.50 -11.39
N THR A 119 2.81 2.61 -10.71
CA THR A 119 1.49 3.21 -10.47
C THR A 119 1.43 4.63 -11.04
N TRP A 120 0.27 5.03 -11.55
CA TRP A 120 0.02 6.36 -12.10
C TRP A 120 -1.30 6.95 -11.58
N GLU A 121 -1.57 8.21 -11.92
CA GLU A 121 -2.84 8.87 -11.59
C GLU A 121 -3.94 8.44 -12.58
N GLU A 122 -5.16 8.24 -12.09
CA GLU A 122 -6.28 7.71 -12.87
C GLU A 122 -6.59 8.53 -14.15
N ARG A 123 -6.36 9.84 -14.12
CA ARG A 123 -6.53 10.73 -15.28
C ARG A 123 -5.66 10.34 -16.49
N ASP A 124 -4.55 9.65 -16.27
CA ASP A 124 -3.61 9.23 -17.31
C ASP A 124 -3.89 7.81 -17.83
N GLU A 125 -4.90 7.11 -17.28
CA GLU A 125 -5.22 5.71 -17.56
C GLU A 125 -5.29 5.36 -19.05
N VAL A 126 -6.00 6.17 -19.84
CA VAL A 126 -6.14 5.94 -21.28
C VAL A 126 -4.78 6.01 -21.99
N ARG A 127 -3.96 7.00 -21.64
CA ARG A 127 -2.63 7.19 -22.23
C ARG A 127 -1.68 6.07 -21.82
N VAL A 128 -1.78 5.61 -20.57
CA VAL A 128 -0.98 4.48 -20.10
C VAL A 128 -1.37 3.18 -20.80
N LYS A 129 -2.65 2.94 -21.08
CA LYS A 129 -3.09 1.77 -21.86
C LYS A 129 -2.47 1.70 -23.25
N ASP A 130 -2.37 2.83 -23.94
CA ASP A 130 -1.71 2.88 -25.26
C ASP A 130 -0.22 2.50 -25.14
N ILE A 131 0.44 2.98 -24.08
CA ILE A 131 1.84 2.64 -23.78
C ILE A 131 1.98 1.14 -23.44
N GLN A 132 1.07 0.58 -22.64
CA GLN A 132 1.07 -0.84 -22.30
C GLN A 132 0.94 -1.69 -23.56
N PHE A 133 -0.01 -1.37 -24.43
CA PHE A 133 -0.20 -2.05 -25.71
C PHE A 133 1.04 -1.98 -26.59
N GLN A 134 1.72 -0.82 -26.62
CA GLN A 134 2.98 -0.68 -27.33
C GLN A 134 4.06 -1.62 -26.77
N VAL A 135 4.23 -1.69 -25.44
CA VAL A 135 5.22 -2.56 -24.79
C VAL A 135 4.93 -4.03 -25.06
N GLU A 136 3.67 -4.45 -24.96
CA GLU A 136 3.26 -5.83 -25.25
C GLU A 136 3.58 -6.23 -26.69
N ARG A 137 3.28 -5.36 -27.66
CA ARG A 137 3.63 -5.58 -29.07
C ARG A 137 5.14 -5.69 -29.28
N GLU A 138 5.93 -4.79 -28.67
CA GLU A 138 7.40 -4.84 -28.74
C GLU A 138 7.95 -6.14 -28.11
N SER A 139 7.34 -6.63 -27.03
CA SER A 139 7.70 -7.90 -26.38
C SER A 139 7.39 -9.12 -27.26
N ASP A 140 6.20 -9.18 -27.84
CA ASP A 140 5.78 -10.24 -28.76
C ASP A 140 6.71 -10.34 -29.98
N GLU A 141 7.11 -9.21 -30.55
CA GLU A 141 8.06 -9.18 -31.67
C GLU A 141 9.44 -9.71 -31.26
N ARG A 142 9.92 -9.34 -30.08
CA ARG A 142 11.19 -9.81 -29.51
C ARG A 142 11.19 -11.33 -29.37
N GLU A 143 10.10 -11.89 -28.84
CA GLU A 143 9.96 -13.33 -28.65
C GLU A 143 9.83 -14.09 -29.98
N ARG A 144 9.11 -13.53 -30.96
CA ARG A 144 9.05 -14.10 -32.32
C ARG A 144 10.43 -14.15 -32.97
N ARG A 145 11.23 -13.08 -32.84
CA ARG A 145 12.60 -13.04 -33.36
C ARG A 145 13.51 -14.08 -32.71
N LYS A 146 13.44 -14.24 -31.38
CA LYS A 146 14.19 -15.27 -30.65
C LYS A 146 13.85 -16.68 -31.15
N ARG A 147 12.56 -16.96 -31.35
CA ARG A 147 12.10 -18.27 -31.87
C ARG A 147 12.56 -18.53 -33.30
N GLY A 148 12.46 -17.54 -34.19
CA GLY A 148 12.90 -17.67 -35.58
C GLY A 148 14.41 -17.90 -35.72
N ALA A 149 15.22 -17.21 -34.92
CA ALA A 149 16.67 -17.37 -34.91
C ALA A 149 17.12 -18.76 -34.44
N GLY A 150 16.39 -19.37 -33.48
CA GLY A 150 16.70 -20.72 -32.99
C GLY A 150 16.46 -21.85 -34.00
N THR A 151 15.56 -21.65 -34.97
CA THR A 151 15.26 -22.65 -36.00
C THR A 151 16.28 -22.65 -37.15
N ALA A 152 16.88 -21.49 -37.47
CA ALA A 152 17.85 -21.37 -38.56
C ALA A 152 19.26 -21.89 -38.22
N ALA A 153 19.53 -22.17 -36.94
CA ALA A 153 20.83 -22.60 -36.44
C ALA A 153 20.96 -24.13 -36.25
N LYS A 154 19.99 -24.92 -36.73
CA LYS A 154 20.00 -26.39 -36.72
C LYS A 154 20.11 -26.93 -38.14
#